data_AF-A0A0F9X5W0-F1
#
_entry.id   AF-A0A0F9X5W0-F1
#
_cell.length_a   1.000
_cell.length_b   1.000
_cell.length_c   1.000
_cell.angle_alpha   90.00
_cell.angle_beta   90.00
_cell.angle_gamma   90.00
#
_symmetry.space_group_name_H-M   'P 1'
#
loop_
_entity.id
_entity.type
_entity.pdbx_description
1 polymer ?
#
loop_
_entity_poly.entity_id
_entity_poly.type
_entity_poly.pdbx_seq_one_letter_code
_entity_poly.pdbx_strand_id
1 'polypeptide(L)'
;METEEDKTIFVTDDTFVREGGILDETDIEIMKSARSGEGIVEIKNAEQWMALAQGLSDAFDYYREQARKLMTQQQAQLVRRLRVDEHCSWRTVARSCSQQNWLWEPWEPASSQPMGMALCERAAQFFGENYRETPWN
;
A
#
# COMPACT_ATOMS: atom_id res chain seq x y z
N MET A 1 32.17 -20.14 16.39
CA MET A 1 30.72 -20.30 16.62
C MET A 1 30.11 -19.05 16.03
N GLU A 2 29.89 -19.06 14.72
CA GLU A 2 29.26 -17.95 14.01
C GLU A 2 27.79 -17.94 14.45
N THR A 3 27.39 -16.83 15.07
CA THR A 3 26.00 -16.55 15.39
C THR A 3 25.22 -16.58 14.07
N GLU A 4 24.18 -17.41 13.99
CA GLU A 4 23.22 -17.36 12.88
C GLU A 4 22.81 -15.89 12.71
N GLU A 5 23.20 -15.28 11.60
CA GLU A 5 22.68 -13.97 11.21
C GLU A 5 21.15 -14.10 11.19
N ASP A 6 20.48 -13.36 12.07
CA ASP A 6 19.03 -13.13 12.01
C ASP A 6 18.72 -12.56 10.62
N LYS A 7 18.48 -13.46 9.65
CA LYS A 7 18.11 -13.08 8.30
C LYS A 7 16.77 -12.41 8.40
N THR A 8 16.77 -11.09 8.26
CA THR A 8 15.55 -10.31 8.15
C THR A 8 14.86 -10.72 6.85
N ILE A 9 13.69 -11.33 6.96
CA ILE A 9 12.86 -11.74 5.81
C ILE A 9 11.78 -10.68 5.61
N PHE A 10 11.78 -10.03 4.46
CA PHE A 10 10.67 -9.18 4.04
C PHE A 10 9.52 -10.06 3.53
N VAL A 11 8.36 -9.97 4.17
CA VAL A 11 7.14 -10.71 3.80
C VAL A 11 6.10 -9.73 3.28
N THR A 12 5.67 -9.93 2.02
CA THR A 12 4.58 -9.17 1.38
C THR A 12 3.78 -10.10 0.49
N ASP A 13 2.46 -10.00 0.45
CA ASP A 13 1.59 -10.71 -0.50
C ASP A 13 1.27 -9.88 -1.75
N ASP A 14 1.95 -8.73 -1.94
CA ASP A 14 1.84 -7.94 -3.17
C ASP A 14 2.74 -8.53 -4.26
N THR A 15 2.13 -9.13 -5.28
CA THR A 15 2.86 -9.77 -6.39
C THR A 15 3.67 -8.77 -7.20
N PHE A 16 3.19 -7.53 -7.37
CA PHE A 16 3.93 -6.51 -8.12
C PHE A 16 5.17 -6.04 -7.36
N VAL A 17 5.17 -6.09 -6.03
CA VAL A 17 6.40 -5.84 -5.25
C VAL A 17 7.40 -6.98 -5.43
N ARG A 18 6.92 -8.23 -5.56
CA ARG A 18 7.78 -9.41 -5.76
C ARG A 18 8.36 -9.50 -7.19
N GLU A 19 7.59 -9.07 -8.19
CA GLU A 19 7.94 -9.20 -9.62
C GLU A 19 8.64 -7.97 -10.22
N GLY A 20 8.87 -6.92 -9.43
CA GLY A 20 9.62 -5.74 -9.86
C GLY A 20 8.78 -4.66 -10.56
N GLY A 21 7.54 -4.46 -10.10
CA GLY A 21 6.68 -3.35 -10.52
C GLY A 21 7.24 -1.97 -10.17
N ILE A 22 6.48 -0.91 -10.48
CA ILE A 22 6.91 0.47 -10.17
C ILE A 22 6.75 0.70 -8.68
N LEU A 23 7.88 0.95 -8.02
CA LEU A 23 7.98 1.12 -6.57
C LEU A 23 8.17 2.58 -6.19
N ASP A 24 7.61 2.93 -5.04
CA ASP A 24 7.81 4.23 -4.41
C ASP A 24 9.18 4.32 -3.73
N GLU A 25 9.69 5.53 -3.50
CA GLU A 25 10.92 5.73 -2.71
C GLU A 25 10.80 5.10 -1.31
N THR A 26 9.62 5.18 -0.68
CA THR A 26 9.35 4.53 0.59
C THR A 26 9.39 3.00 0.48
N ASP A 27 8.90 2.43 -0.63
CA ASP A 27 9.00 0.97 -0.84
C ASP A 27 10.47 0.54 -1.00
N ILE A 28 11.27 1.35 -1.71
CA ILE A 28 12.71 1.11 -1.89
C ILE A 28 13.46 1.24 -0.55
N GLU A 29 13.14 2.25 0.25
CA GLU A 29 13.71 2.43 1.58
C GLU A 29 13.35 1.29 2.52
N ILE A 30 12.09 0.85 2.57
CA ILE A 30 11.68 -0.30 3.36
C ILE A 30 12.45 -1.56 2.95
N MET A 31 12.63 -1.81 1.65
CA MET A 31 13.42 -2.96 1.19
C MET A 31 14.92 -2.85 1.55
N LYS A 32 15.49 -1.64 1.49
CA LYS A 32 16.88 -1.39 1.90
C LYS A 32 17.06 -1.57 3.41
N SER A 33 16.16 -0.99 4.20
CA SER A 33 16.11 -1.12 5.66
C SER A 33 15.89 -2.56 6.12
N ALA A 34 15.04 -3.32 5.44
CA ALA A 34 14.87 -4.74 5.70
C ALA A 34 16.16 -5.54 5.43
N ARG A 35 17.01 -5.10 4.50
CA ARG A 35 18.30 -5.75 4.23
C ARG A 35 19.40 -5.31 5.20
N SER A 36 19.42 -4.06 5.65
CA SER A 36 20.49 -3.49 6.48
C SER A 36 20.20 -3.49 7.98
N GLY A 37 18.94 -3.63 8.40
CA GLY A 37 18.51 -3.45 9.78
C GLY A 37 18.33 -1.98 10.20
N GLU A 38 18.78 -1.00 9.39
CA GLU A 38 18.67 0.42 9.71
C GLU A 38 17.24 0.94 9.49
N GLY A 39 16.66 1.62 10.48
CA GLY A 39 15.32 2.20 10.37
C GLY A 39 14.16 1.24 10.65
N ILE A 40 14.44 0.01 11.09
CA ILE A 40 13.42 -0.93 11.55
C ILE A 40 12.87 -0.46 12.90
N VAL A 41 11.56 -0.22 12.97
CA VAL A 41 10.87 -0.04 14.25
C VAL A 41 10.85 -1.38 14.96
N GLU A 42 11.65 -1.51 16.00
CA GLU A 42 11.66 -2.70 16.85
C GLU A 42 10.33 -2.78 17.63
N ILE A 43 9.50 -3.76 17.27
CA ILE A 43 8.28 -4.07 18.00
C ILE A 43 8.66 -4.99 19.16
N LYS A 44 8.64 -4.45 20.38
CA LYS A 44 9.21 -5.12 21.56
C LYS A 44 8.27 -6.12 22.20
N ASN A 45 6.97 -6.04 21.90
CA ASN A 45 5.96 -6.91 22.47
C ASN A 45 4.68 -6.99 21.61
N ALA A 46 3.83 -7.95 21.95
CA ALA A 46 2.56 -8.19 21.26
C ALA A 46 1.59 -7.00 21.35
N GLU A 47 1.61 -6.23 22.44
CA GLU A 47 0.73 -5.07 22.62
C GLU A 47 1.07 -3.94 21.63
N GLN A 48 2.35 -3.64 21.45
CA GLN A 48 2.82 -2.69 20.43
C GLN A 48 2.48 -3.16 19.02
N TRP A 49 2.64 -4.46 18.75
CA TRP A 49 2.25 -5.04 17.47
C TRP A 49 0.74 -4.86 17.21
N MET A 50 -0.10 -5.19 18.21
CA MET A 50 -1.55 -5.07 18.11
C MET A 50 -1.98 -3.60 17.95
N ALA A 51 -1.36 -2.67 18.66
CA ALA A 51 -1.67 -1.25 18.53
C ALA A 51 -1.33 -0.72 17.12
N LEU A 52 -0.19 -1.12 16.56
CA LEU A 52 0.19 -0.78 15.18
C LEU A 52 -0.77 -1.41 14.17
N ALA A 53 -1.10 -2.70 14.33
CA ALA A 53 -2.03 -3.40 13.46
C ALA A 53 -3.42 -2.78 13.50
N GLN A 54 -3.92 -2.40 14.68
CA GLN A 54 -5.20 -1.73 14.85
C GLN A 54 -5.20 -0.36 14.17
N GLY A 55 -4.15 0.45 14.36
CA GLY A 55 -4.04 1.75 13.69
C GLY A 55 -4.03 1.65 12.17
N LEU A 56 -3.36 0.63 11.61
CA LEU A 56 -3.39 0.35 10.17
C LEU A 56 -4.78 -0.10 9.69
N SER A 57 -5.46 -0.94 10.47
CA SER A 57 -6.83 -1.38 10.18
C SER A 57 -7.81 -0.21 10.18
N ASP A 58 -7.77 0.63 11.22
CA ASP A 58 -8.64 1.80 11.36
C ASP A 58 -8.42 2.80 10.21
N ALA A 59 -7.16 3.03 9.84
CA ALA A 59 -6.81 3.88 8.70
C ALA A 59 -7.36 3.31 7.39
N PHE A 60 -7.18 2.00 7.16
CA PHE A 60 -7.72 1.33 5.97
C PHE A 60 -9.25 1.42 5.89
N ASP A 61 -9.95 1.13 6.99
CA ASP A 61 -11.41 1.20 7.05
C ASP A 61 -11.92 2.63 6.80
N TYR A 62 -11.26 3.64 7.38
CA TYR A 62 -11.56 5.04 7.13
C TYR A 62 -11.41 5.39 5.64
N TYR A 63 -10.27 5.08 5.01
CA TYR A 63 -10.03 5.38 3.60
C TYR A 63 -10.96 4.61 2.66
N ARG A 64 -11.29 3.36 3.00
CA ARG A 64 -12.26 2.55 2.24
C ARG A 64 -13.63 3.22 2.21
N GLU A 65 -14.09 3.74 3.35
CA GLU A 65 -15.36 4.48 3.41
C GLU A 65 -15.32 5.80 2.63
N GLN A 66 -14.22 6.54 2.68
CA GLN A 66 -14.05 7.75 1.86
C GLN A 66 -14.08 7.41 0.37
N ALA A 67 -13.33 6.37 -0.04
CA ALA A 67 -13.31 5.92 -1.43
C ALA A 67 -14.68 5.47 -1.92
N ARG A 68 -15.44 4.77 -1.09
CA ARG A 68 -16.81 4.37 -1.43
C ARG A 68 -17.71 5.57 -1.71
N LYS A 69 -17.57 6.64 -0.93
CA LYS A 69 -18.42 7.84 -1.01
C LYS A 69 -18.02 8.79 -2.13
N LEU A 70 -16.71 8.97 -2.34
CA LEU A 70 -16.17 10.08 -3.14
C LEU A 70 -15.53 9.64 -4.45
N MET A 71 -15.17 8.36 -4.62
CA MET A 71 -14.55 7.90 -5.85
C MET A 71 -15.54 7.90 -7.01
N THR A 72 -15.14 8.56 -8.09
CA THR A 72 -15.84 8.57 -9.37
C THR A 72 -15.30 7.46 -10.29
N GLN A 73 -16.07 7.12 -11.32
CA GLN A 73 -15.63 6.12 -12.31
C GLN A 73 -14.36 6.54 -13.06
N GLN A 74 -14.17 7.83 -13.35
CA GLN A 74 -12.94 8.33 -13.99
C GLN A 74 -11.71 8.16 -13.09
N GLN A 75 -11.86 8.39 -11.79
CA GLN A 75 -10.80 8.14 -10.82
C GLN A 75 -10.50 6.63 -10.70
N ALA A 76 -11.53 5.79 -10.70
CA ALA A 76 -11.36 4.34 -10.72
C ALA A 76 -10.60 3.85 -11.96
N GLN A 77 -10.88 4.42 -13.14
CA GLN A 77 -10.11 4.14 -14.36
C GLN A 77 -8.65 4.54 -14.23
N LEU A 78 -8.36 5.71 -13.66
CA LEU A 78 -6.98 6.14 -13.39
C LEU A 78 -6.27 5.16 -12.44
N VAL A 79 -6.90 4.79 -11.33
CA VAL A 79 -6.34 3.82 -10.37
C VAL A 79 -6.09 2.47 -11.02
N ARG A 80 -7.04 1.97 -11.82
CA ARG A 80 -6.87 0.71 -12.56
C ARG A 80 -5.68 0.79 -13.52
N ARG A 81 -5.56 1.87 -14.29
CA ARG A 81 -4.42 2.07 -15.19
C ARG A 81 -3.09 2.02 -14.43
N LEU A 82 -2.98 2.77 -13.33
CA LEU A 82 -1.77 2.81 -12.52
C LEU A 82 -1.42 1.42 -11.95
N ARG A 83 -2.40 0.73 -11.35
CA ARG A 83 -2.16 -0.55 -10.69
C ARG A 83 -1.97 -1.70 -11.67
N VAL A 84 -2.88 -1.84 -12.63
CA VAL A 84 -2.98 -3.02 -13.52
C VAL A 84 -2.11 -2.84 -14.75
N ASP A 85 -2.21 -1.70 -15.42
CA ASP A 85 -1.56 -1.52 -16.73
C ASP A 85 -0.11 -1.04 -16.57
N GLU A 86 0.18 -0.23 -15.55
CA GLU A 86 1.51 0.32 -15.25
C GLU A 86 2.23 -0.42 -14.11
N HIS A 87 1.59 -1.43 -13.49
CA HIS A 87 2.16 -2.26 -12.41
C HIS A 87 2.71 -1.46 -11.22
N CYS A 88 2.03 -0.37 -10.83
CA CYS A 88 2.40 0.41 -9.65
C CYS A 88 2.11 -0.34 -8.33
N SER A 89 2.98 -0.17 -7.33
CA SER A 89 2.69 -0.55 -5.95
C SER A 89 1.51 0.24 -5.39
N TRP A 90 0.87 -0.24 -4.31
CA TRP A 90 -0.19 0.54 -3.64
C TRP A 90 0.30 1.91 -3.16
N ARG A 91 1.55 2.02 -2.70
CA ARG A 91 2.12 3.31 -2.30
C ARG A 91 2.32 4.25 -3.47
N THR A 92 2.79 3.74 -4.61
CA THR A 92 2.93 4.53 -5.84
C THR A 92 1.57 5.00 -6.37
N VAL A 93 0.53 4.15 -6.28
CA VAL A 93 -0.85 4.55 -6.59
C VAL A 93 -1.29 5.68 -5.66
N ALA A 94 -1.11 5.54 -4.35
CA ALA A 94 -1.47 6.58 -3.38
C ALA A 94 -0.76 7.91 -3.68
N ARG A 95 0.55 7.90 -3.90
CA ARG A 95 1.33 9.10 -4.23
C ARG A 95 0.86 9.74 -5.54
N SER A 96 0.64 8.93 -6.58
CA SER A 96 0.18 9.43 -7.88
C SER A 96 -1.20 10.08 -7.78
N CYS A 97 -2.09 9.50 -6.97
CA CYS A 97 -3.42 10.02 -6.70
C CYS A 97 -3.42 11.26 -5.79
N SER A 98 -2.49 11.38 -4.84
CA SER A 98 -2.41 12.54 -3.94
C SER A 98 -1.97 13.81 -4.67
N GLN A 99 -1.26 13.65 -5.79
CA GLN A 99 -0.86 14.75 -6.68
C GLN A 99 -2.01 15.20 -7.61
N GLN A 100 -3.13 14.46 -7.61
CA GLN A 100 -4.31 14.86 -8.35
C GLN A 100 -5.15 15.81 -7.49
N ASN A 101 -5.74 16.82 -8.12
CA ASN A 101 -6.62 17.76 -7.45
C ASN A 101 -8.03 17.18 -7.23
N TRP A 102 -8.11 16.06 -6.50
CA TRP A 102 -9.38 15.40 -6.15
C TRP A 102 -10.08 16.17 -5.03
N LEU A 103 -11.42 16.13 -5.01
CA LEU A 103 -12.25 16.77 -3.98
C LEU A 103 -12.20 16.06 -2.61
N TRP A 104 -11.17 15.26 -2.37
CA TRP A 104 -11.02 14.46 -1.16
C TRP A 104 -10.21 15.26 -0.14
N GLU A 105 -10.34 14.90 1.13
CA GLU A 105 -9.37 15.40 2.12
C GLU A 105 -7.97 14.90 1.74
N PRO A 106 -6.95 15.78 1.74
CA PRO A 106 -5.58 15.34 1.50
C PRO A 106 -5.18 14.34 2.58
N TRP A 107 -4.46 13.30 2.18
CA TRP A 107 -3.91 12.30 3.10
C TRP A 107 -2.40 12.46 3.24
N GLU A 108 -1.90 12.19 4.44
CA GLU A 108 -0.48 12.19 4.77
C GLU A 108 -0.16 10.85 5.48
N PRO A 109 0.91 10.13 5.07
CA PRO A 109 1.80 10.44 3.97
C PRO A 109 1.15 10.27 2.59
N ALA A 110 1.59 11.06 1.61
CA ALA A 110 1.15 10.95 0.22
C ALA A 110 1.21 9.50 -0.31
N SER A 111 2.25 8.75 0.07
CA SER A 111 2.48 7.33 -0.24
C SER A 111 1.85 6.35 0.77
N SER A 112 0.75 6.74 1.43
CA SER A 112 0.07 5.91 2.43
C SER A 112 -0.40 4.57 1.84
N GLN A 113 0.16 3.45 2.34
CA GLN A 113 -0.21 2.10 1.94
C GLN A 113 -1.71 1.79 2.16
N PRO A 114 -2.31 2.03 3.35
CA PRO A 114 -3.74 1.74 3.53
C PRO A 114 -4.62 2.58 2.59
N MET A 115 -4.22 3.81 2.25
CA MET A 115 -4.92 4.61 1.25
C MET A 115 -4.81 3.99 -0.15
N GLY A 116 -3.62 3.58 -0.57
CA GLY A 116 -3.40 2.90 -1.85
C GLY A 116 -4.22 1.62 -2.00
N MET A 117 -4.30 0.82 -0.93
CA MET A 117 -5.14 -0.38 -0.88
C MET A 117 -6.63 -0.03 -1.04
N ALA A 118 -7.12 0.96 -0.29
CA ALA A 118 -8.52 1.39 -0.35
C ALA A 118 -8.91 1.92 -1.74
N LEU A 119 -8.01 2.66 -2.39
CA LEU A 119 -8.18 3.12 -3.77
C LEU A 119 -8.30 1.95 -4.75
N CYS A 120 -7.39 0.96 -4.67
CA CYS A 120 -7.41 -0.21 -5.55
C CYS A 120 -8.65 -1.07 -5.31
N GLU A 121 -9.05 -1.30 -4.05
CA GLU A 121 -10.28 -2.02 -3.72
C GLU A 121 -11.49 -1.35 -4.34
N ARG A 122 -11.64 -0.05 -4.15
CA ARG A 122 -12.79 0.67 -4.70
C ARG A 122 -12.77 0.69 -6.22
N ALA A 123 -11.60 0.85 -6.83
CA ALA A 123 -11.48 0.84 -8.29
C ALA A 123 -11.88 -0.52 -8.87
N ALA A 124 -11.42 -1.64 -8.29
CA ALA A 124 -11.81 -2.99 -8.72
C ALA A 124 -13.33 -3.19 -8.66
N GLN A 125 -14.00 -2.68 -7.61
CA GLN A 125 -15.46 -2.75 -7.48
C GLN A 125 -16.20 -2.03 -8.63
N PHE A 126 -15.67 -0.95 -9.19
CA PHE A 126 -16.27 -0.29 -10.36
C PHE A 126 -16.28 -1.17 -11.62
N PHE A 127 -15.38 -2.16 -11.70
CA PHE A 127 -15.27 -3.09 -12.82
C PHE A 127 -15.81 -4.48 -12.49
N GLY A 128 -16.35 -4.70 -11.28
CA GLY A 128 -16.80 -6.02 -10.83
C GLY A 128 -15.66 -7.01 -10.57
N GLU A 129 -14.44 -6.51 -10.34
CA GLU A 129 -13.22 -7.27 -10.11
C GLU A 129 -12.87 -7.34 -8.62
N ASN A 130 -11.99 -8.26 -8.23
CA ASN A 130 -11.45 -8.36 -6.87
C ASN A 130 -9.99 -7.85 -6.85
N TYR A 131 -9.70 -6.85 -6.02
CA TYR A 131 -8.36 -6.24 -5.95
C TYR A 131 -7.28 -7.17 -5.36
N ARG A 132 -7.68 -8.29 -4.75
CA ARG A 132 -6.77 -9.32 -4.21
C ARG A 132 -6.44 -10.43 -5.19
N GLU A 133 -7.05 -10.40 -6.38
CA GLU A 133 -6.89 -11.39 -7.42
C GLU A 133 -6.33 -10.73 -8.69
N THR A 134 -5.85 -11.54 -9.62
CA THR A 134 -5.44 -11.07 -10.94
C THR A 134 -6.60 -10.34 -11.63
N PRO A 135 -6.37 -9.14 -12.22
CA PRO A 135 -5.07 -8.57 -12.56
C PRO A 135 -4.53 -7.55 -11.54
N TRP A 136 -5.11 -7.45 -10.35
CA TRP A 136 -4.74 -6.43 -9.35
C TRP A 136 -3.64 -6.88 -8.42
N ASN A 137 -3.57 -8.19 -8.14
CA ASN A 137 -2.58 -8.81 -7.27
C ASN A 137 -2.24 -10.22 -7.75
#